data_AF-A0A9X5NX60-F1
#
_entry.id   AF-A0A9X5NX60-F1
#
_cell.length_a   1.000
_cell.length_b   1.000
_cell.length_c   1.000
_cell.angle_alpha   90.00
_cell.angle_beta   90.00
_cell.angle_gamma   90.00
#
_symmetry.space_group_name_H-M   'P 1'
#
loop_
_entity.id
_entity.type
_entity.pdbx_description
1 polymer ?
#
loop_
_entity_poly.entity_id
_entity_poly.type
_entity_poly.pdbx_seq_one_letter_code
_entity_poly.pdbx_strand_id
1 'polypeptide(L)'
;MKYMIALLLAACPVLASAAPNNDKAAVQAVIARYYNHPLAAENCQLAKLPKDSNEMSDVMYCMKPVADHAVTRNGTPTRYVLYTGFAYDMKLKVKRDAHASSGLAELFVLEKTDGKWAIKQHGSDEIGAWGDVPENKDWRFVQMGEQNWGYTVESGYTGQGETMTGENFLFTDNSNRVRKSFIINGRDNGAHYGNCDEYKGREKRNCENSYASIDAKIAFDKNRPSVSGVWALSATVQGVDGKKRYKNQKYAIPYNGKTHVAPKSYPLNIKH
;
A
#
# COMPACT_ATOMS: atom_id res chain seq x y z
N MET A 1 -77.56 -5.97 19.16
CA MET A 1 -76.42 -6.91 19.32
C MET A 1 -75.48 -6.70 18.14
N LYS A 2 -74.20 -6.44 18.43
CA LYS A 2 -73.20 -5.88 17.50
C LYS A 2 -72.61 -6.98 16.60
N TYR A 3 -72.57 -6.74 15.30
CA TYR A 3 -71.84 -7.55 14.32
C TYR A 3 -70.34 -7.24 14.39
N MET A 4 -69.51 -8.25 14.60
CA MET A 4 -68.05 -8.15 14.45
C MET A 4 -67.68 -8.47 12.99
N ILE A 5 -67.03 -7.51 12.33
CA ILE A 5 -66.35 -7.72 11.05
C ILE A 5 -64.86 -7.89 11.38
N ALA A 6 -64.32 -9.06 11.10
CA ALA A 6 -62.88 -9.33 11.20
C ALA A 6 -62.19 -8.83 9.92
N LEU A 7 -61.35 -7.80 10.04
CA LEU A 7 -60.42 -7.39 8.98
C LEU A 7 -59.15 -8.24 9.05
N LEU A 8 -58.92 -9.05 8.02
CA LEU A 8 -57.62 -9.67 7.75
C LEU A 8 -56.67 -8.62 7.16
N LEU A 9 -55.66 -8.22 7.93
CA LEU A 9 -54.51 -7.46 7.44
C LEU A 9 -53.54 -8.44 6.75
N ALA A 10 -53.53 -8.41 5.42
CA ALA A 10 -52.50 -9.06 4.63
C ALA A 10 -51.18 -8.28 4.80
N ALA A 11 -50.27 -8.82 5.60
CA ALA A 11 -48.90 -8.35 5.67
C ALA A 11 -48.16 -8.79 4.40
N CYS A 12 -47.98 -7.87 3.44
CA CYS A 12 -47.04 -8.06 2.35
C CYS A 12 -45.62 -8.07 2.92
N PRO A 13 -44.84 -9.16 2.79
CA PRO A 13 -43.42 -9.07 3.05
C PRO A 13 -42.82 -8.20 1.94
N VAL A 14 -42.31 -7.02 2.31
CA VAL A 14 -41.45 -6.24 1.43
C VAL A 14 -40.20 -7.09 1.22
N LEU A 15 -40.17 -7.83 0.11
CA LEU A 15 -38.95 -8.42 -0.42
C LEU A 15 -38.02 -7.26 -0.73
N ALA A 16 -37.09 -6.98 0.18
CA ALA A 16 -35.92 -6.19 -0.12
C ALA A 16 -35.15 -6.95 -1.21
N SER A 17 -35.41 -6.60 -2.46
CA SER A 17 -34.59 -7.06 -3.57
C SER A 17 -33.21 -6.46 -3.37
N ALA A 18 -32.26 -7.30 -2.96
CA ALA A 18 -30.85 -6.95 -3.05
C ALA A 18 -30.54 -6.77 -4.54
N ALA A 19 -30.66 -5.54 -5.03
CA ALA A 19 -30.16 -5.18 -6.34
C ALA A 19 -28.69 -5.62 -6.42
N PRO A 20 -28.23 -6.19 -7.55
CA PRO A 20 -26.81 -6.42 -7.76
C PRO A 20 -26.07 -5.11 -7.46
N ASN A 21 -24.86 -5.23 -6.91
CA ASN A 21 -24.06 -4.10 -6.43
C ASN A 21 -23.59 -3.22 -7.62
N ASN A 22 -24.54 -2.51 -8.26
CA ASN A 22 -24.41 -1.78 -9.52
C ASN A 22 -23.26 -0.76 -9.47
N ASP A 23 -22.96 -0.24 -8.27
CA ASP A 23 -21.85 0.67 -8.05
C ASP A 23 -20.50 0.00 -8.24
N LYS A 24 -20.30 -1.24 -7.79
CA LYS A 24 -19.03 -1.95 -7.98
C LYS A 24 -18.76 -2.20 -9.46
N ALA A 25 -19.75 -2.69 -10.19
CA ALA A 25 -19.65 -2.92 -11.64
C ALA A 25 -19.43 -1.60 -12.41
N ALA A 26 -20.13 -0.53 -12.05
CA ALA A 26 -19.94 0.79 -12.65
C ALA A 26 -18.53 1.35 -12.40
N VAL A 27 -18.02 1.24 -11.18
CA VAL A 27 -16.65 1.63 -10.81
C VAL A 27 -15.62 0.84 -11.62
N GLN A 28 -15.76 -0.48 -11.66
CA GLN A 28 -14.88 -1.35 -12.44
C GLN A 28 -14.92 -1.01 -13.93
N ALA A 29 -16.09 -0.69 -14.48
CA ALA A 29 -16.23 -0.28 -15.88
C ALA A 29 -15.51 1.05 -16.18
N VAL A 30 -15.54 2.02 -15.25
CA VAL A 30 -14.78 3.27 -15.38
C VAL A 30 -13.27 3.01 -15.38
N ILE A 31 -12.77 2.15 -14.49
CA ILE A 31 -11.34 1.79 -14.43
C ILE A 31 -10.91 0.95 -15.64
N ALA A 32 -11.74 0.01 -16.11
CA ALA A 32 -11.44 -0.76 -17.31
C ALA A 32 -11.29 0.13 -18.55
N ARG A 33 -12.12 1.18 -18.68
CA ARG A 33 -11.97 2.20 -19.73
C ARG A 33 -10.70 3.03 -19.59
N TYR A 34 -10.24 3.27 -18.36
CA TYR A 34 -8.97 3.95 -18.12
C TYR A 34 -7.79 3.14 -18.68
N TYR A 35 -7.75 1.83 -18.39
CA TYR A 35 -6.70 0.97 -18.92
C TYR A 35 -6.80 0.77 -20.43
N ASN A 36 -7.98 0.44 -20.95
CA ASN A 36 -8.25 0.21 -22.37
C ASN A 36 -7.31 -0.81 -23.06
N HIS A 37 -6.67 -1.69 -22.30
CA HIS A 37 -5.69 -2.65 -22.79
C HIS A 37 -5.84 -4.00 -22.07
N PRO A 38 -6.92 -4.76 -22.31
CA PRO A 38 -7.10 -6.06 -21.67
C PRO A 38 -6.11 -7.11 -22.23
N LEU A 39 -5.52 -7.91 -21.34
CA LEU A 39 -4.79 -9.11 -21.69
C LEU A 39 -5.61 -10.33 -21.28
N ALA A 40 -6.32 -10.92 -22.26
CA ALA A 40 -7.26 -12.02 -22.01
C ALA A 40 -6.58 -13.28 -21.47
N ALA A 41 -5.35 -13.59 -21.93
CA ALA A 41 -4.61 -14.77 -21.49
C ALA A 41 -4.38 -14.81 -19.97
N GLU A 42 -4.14 -13.65 -19.36
CA GLU A 42 -3.84 -13.51 -17.94
C GLU A 42 -5.02 -12.98 -17.11
N ASN A 43 -6.17 -12.73 -17.76
CA ASN A 43 -7.34 -12.09 -17.17
C ASN A 43 -7.01 -10.78 -16.42
N CYS A 44 -6.22 -9.90 -17.05
CA CYS A 44 -5.78 -8.64 -16.46
C CYS A 44 -5.88 -7.45 -17.42
N GLN A 45 -5.61 -6.26 -16.91
CA GLN A 45 -5.45 -5.02 -17.68
C GLN A 45 -3.97 -4.65 -17.74
N LEU A 46 -3.47 -4.30 -18.92
CA LEU A 46 -2.08 -3.90 -19.07
C LEU A 46 -1.90 -2.42 -18.71
N ALA A 47 -0.99 -2.16 -17.77
CA ALA A 47 -0.50 -0.82 -17.45
C ALA A 47 0.89 -0.61 -18.02
N LYS A 48 1.15 0.60 -18.51
CA LYS A 48 2.49 1.01 -18.94
C LYS A 48 3.38 1.25 -17.72
N LEU A 49 4.69 1.20 -17.93
CA LEU A 49 5.65 1.56 -16.90
C LEU A 49 5.41 3.01 -16.41
N PRO A 50 5.57 3.27 -15.10
CA PRO A 50 5.79 4.62 -14.60
C PRO A 50 6.94 5.31 -15.32
N LYS A 51 6.90 6.65 -15.41
CA LYS A 51 7.91 7.44 -16.16
C LYS A 51 9.33 7.28 -15.62
N ASP A 52 9.44 6.97 -14.33
CA ASP A 52 10.66 6.80 -13.55
C ASP A 52 10.98 5.33 -13.26
N SER A 53 10.33 4.40 -13.96
CA SER A 53 10.56 2.97 -13.83
C SER A 53 11.97 2.56 -14.26
N ASN A 54 12.54 1.59 -13.56
CA ASN A 54 13.79 0.94 -13.93
C ASN A 54 13.58 -0.35 -14.75
N GLU A 55 12.34 -0.69 -15.09
CA GLU A 55 12.04 -1.85 -15.93
C GLU A 55 12.40 -1.61 -17.40
N MET A 56 12.56 -2.71 -18.15
CA MET A 56 12.86 -2.64 -19.58
C MET A 56 11.64 -2.18 -20.38
N SER A 57 11.87 -1.51 -21.52
CA SER A 57 10.80 -0.90 -22.34
C SER A 57 9.79 -1.88 -22.93
N ASP A 58 10.09 -3.17 -22.95
CA ASP A 58 9.21 -4.26 -23.40
C ASP A 58 8.40 -4.92 -22.26
N VAL A 59 8.51 -4.39 -21.03
CA VAL A 59 7.71 -4.83 -19.89
C VAL A 59 6.41 -4.03 -19.82
N MET A 60 5.33 -4.65 -19.38
CA MET A 60 4.11 -3.98 -18.91
C MET A 60 3.65 -4.62 -17.61
N TYR A 61 2.77 -3.98 -16.86
CA TYR A 61 2.20 -4.57 -15.66
C TYR A 61 0.83 -5.19 -15.92
N CYS A 62 0.65 -6.44 -15.52
CA CYS A 62 -0.61 -7.17 -15.64
C CYS A 62 -1.49 -6.92 -14.40
N MET A 63 -2.33 -5.89 -14.46
CA MET A 63 -3.09 -5.33 -13.34
C MET A 63 -4.43 -6.03 -13.09
N LYS A 64 -4.72 -6.33 -11.82
CA LYS A 64 -5.98 -6.89 -11.33
C LYS A 64 -6.50 -6.10 -10.12
N PRO A 65 -7.83 -5.97 -9.95
CA PRO A 65 -8.39 -5.35 -8.75
C PRO A 65 -8.13 -6.22 -7.53
N VAL A 66 -7.65 -5.62 -6.45
CA VAL A 66 -7.36 -6.29 -5.17
C VAL A 66 -8.33 -5.88 -4.08
N ALA A 67 -8.65 -4.60 -3.98
CA ALA A 67 -9.51 -4.06 -2.93
C ALA A 67 -10.37 -2.88 -3.42
N ASP A 68 -11.54 -2.72 -2.81
CA ASP A 68 -12.48 -1.63 -3.06
C ASP A 68 -13.11 -1.22 -1.72
N HIS A 69 -12.86 0.03 -1.31
CA HIS A 69 -13.44 0.61 -0.10
C HIS A 69 -14.28 1.84 -0.44
N ALA A 70 -15.49 1.90 0.11
CA ALA A 70 -16.32 3.09 0.10
C ALA A 70 -16.08 3.94 1.34
N VAL A 71 -15.96 5.25 1.14
CA VAL A 71 -15.95 6.26 2.19
C VAL A 71 -16.77 7.47 1.75
N THR A 72 -17.12 8.35 2.70
CA THR A 72 -17.63 9.68 2.38
C THR A 72 -16.52 10.68 2.65
N ARG A 73 -16.02 11.33 1.60
CA ARG A 73 -14.94 12.33 1.67
C ARG A 73 -15.52 13.72 1.40
N ASN A 74 -15.41 14.63 2.35
CA ASN A 74 -15.96 15.99 2.26
C ASN A 74 -17.45 16.01 1.85
N GLY A 75 -18.25 15.05 2.34
CA GLY A 75 -19.66 14.91 2.01
C GLY A 75 -19.96 14.18 0.68
N THR A 76 -18.95 13.85 -0.12
CA THR A 76 -19.11 13.16 -1.41
C THR A 76 -18.88 11.65 -1.25
N PRO A 77 -19.73 10.77 -1.82
CA PRO A 77 -19.45 9.34 -1.90
C PRO A 77 -18.19 9.08 -2.74
N THR A 78 -17.22 8.38 -2.16
CA THR A 78 -15.90 8.13 -2.75
C THR A 78 -15.54 6.65 -2.67
N ARG A 79 -14.88 6.14 -3.72
CA ARG A 79 -14.37 4.77 -3.82
C ARG A 79 -12.86 4.79 -3.95
N TYR A 80 -12.18 4.01 -3.12
CA TYR A 80 -10.75 3.76 -3.17
C TYR A 80 -10.53 2.35 -3.67
N VAL A 81 -10.09 2.22 -4.92
CA VAL A 81 -9.92 0.93 -5.58
C VAL A 81 -8.44 0.70 -5.83
N LEU A 82 -7.90 -0.34 -5.19
CA LEU A 82 -6.53 -0.78 -5.37
C LEU A 82 -6.46 -1.82 -6.48
N TYR A 83 -5.60 -1.58 -7.45
CA TYR A 83 -5.16 -2.56 -8.41
C TYR A 83 -3.70 -2.90 -8.13
N THR A 84 -3.34 -4.16 -8.28
CA THR A 84 -1.94 -4.58 -8.28
C THR A 84 -1.65 -5.45 -9.48
N GLY A 85 -0.40 -5.50 -9.90
CA GLY A 85 0.00 -6.32 -11.04
C GLY A 85 1.46 -6.71 -10.99
N PHE A 86 1.75 -7.82 -11.63
CA PHE A 86 3.10 -8.31 -11.82
C PHE A 86 3.70 -7.79 -13.13
N ALA A 87 5.03 -7.72 -13.19
CA ALA A 87 5.77 -7.39 -14.40
C ALA A 87 5.63 -8.51 -15.44
N TYR A 88 5.21 -8.15 -16.65
CA TYR A 88 4.93 -9.05 -17.76
C TYR A 88 5.77 -8.66 -18.98
N ASP A 89 6.57 -9.59 -19.48
CA ASP A 89 7.36 -9.41 -20.69
C ASP A 89 6.47 -9.53 -21.92
N MET A 90 6.29 -8.44 -22.66
CA MET A 90 5.40 -8.41 -23.82
C MET A 90 5.95 -9.17 -25.03
N LYS A 91 7.26 -9.43 -25.08
CA LYS A 91 7.92 -10.14 -26.18
C LYS A 91 7.88 -11.66 -25.95
N LEU A 92 8.27 -12.09 -24.75
CA LEU A 92 8.29 -13.49 -24.35
C LEU A 92 6.92 -13.99 -23.90
N LYS A 93 5.98 -13.08 -23.58
CA LYS A 93 4.62 -13.36 -23.13
C LYS A 93 4.58 -14.16 -21.82
N VAL A 94 5.47 -13.85 -20.90
CA VAL A 94 5.60 -14.52 -19.60
C VAL A 94 5.75 -13.51 -18.47
N LYS A 95 5.46 -13.94 -17.25
CA LYS A 95 5.80 -13.18 -16.04
C LYS A 95 7.32 -13.00 -15.96
N ARG A 96 7.75 -11.79 -15.58
CA ARG A 96 9.14 -11.44 -15.36
C ARG A 96 9.47 -11.56 -13.88
N ASP A 97 9.98 -12.71 -13.48
CA ASP A 97 10.33 -13.00 -12.07
C ASP A 97 11.79 -12.63 -11.74
N ALA A 98 12.30 -11.51 -12.27
CA ALA A 98 13.65 -11.08 -11.95
C ALA A 98 13.71 -10.55 -10.51
N HIS A 99 14.74 -10.92 -9.74
CA HIS A 99 14.85 -10.59 -8.32
C HIS A 99 14.70 -9.09 -8.03
N ALA A 100 15.32 -8.25 -8.85
CA ALA A 100 15.29 -6.79 -8.71
C ALA A 100 14.08 -6.12 -9.37
N SER A 101 13.25 -6.88 -10.11
CA SER A 101 12.03 -6.35 -10.69
C SER A 101 10.95 -6.23 -9.61
N SER A 102 10.20 -5.15 -9.63
CA SER A 102 9.06 -4.92 -8.72
C SER A 102 7.74 -5.26 -9.41
N GLY A 103 6.68 -5.45 -8.64
CA GLY A 103 5.32 -5.30 -9.15
C GLY A 103 4.89 -3.83 -9.21
N LEU A 104 3.64 -3.60 -9.58
CA LEU A 104 3.01 -2.28 -9.58
C LEU A 104 1.74 -2.30 -8.74
N ALA A 105 1.57 -1.28 -7.90
CA ALA A 105 0.32 -0.96 -7.25
C ALA A 105 -0.24 0.35 -7.80
N GLU A 106 -1.53 0.40 -8.11
CA GLU A 106 -2.24 1.60 -8.55
C GLU A 106 -3.47 1.85 -7.68
N LEU A 107 -3.66 3.10 -7.26
CA LEU A 107 -4.84 3.53 -6.53
C LEU A 107 -5.68 4.43 -7.42
N PHE A 108 -6.92 3.99 -7.65
CA PHE A 108 -7.97 4.82 -8.24
C PHE A 108 -8.87 5.36 -7.15
N VAL A 109 -9.08 6.68 -7.17
CA VAL A 109 -10.04 7.35 -6.30
C VAL A 109 -11.14 7.94 -7.15
N LEU A 110 -12.33 7.37 -7.02
CA LEU A 110 -13.51 7.76 -7.78
C LEU A 110 -14.49 8.48 -6.87
N GLU A 111 -15.13 9.52 -7.38
CA GLU A 111 -16.23 10.20 -6.70
C GLU A 111 -17.52 10.05 -7.49
N LYS A 112 -18.65 9.99 -6.78
CA LYS A 112 -19.98 9.92 -7.38
C LYS A 112 -20.59 11.31 -7.47
N THR A 113 -20.87 11.78 -8.68
CA THR A 113 -21.56 13.05 -8.95
C THR A 113 -22.73 12.76 -9.90
N ASP A 114 -23.93 13.24 -9.57
CA ASP A 114 -25.16 13.01 -10.36
C ASP A 114 -25.40 11.52 -10.69
N GLY A 115 -25.14 10.65 -9.70
CA GLY A 115 -25.31 9.20 -9.84
C GLY A 115 -24.21 8.50 -10.65
N LYS A 116 -23.23 9.23 -11.21
CA LYS A 116 -22.16 8.68 -12.05
C LYS A 116 -20.82 8.69 -11.33
N TRP A 117 -20.06 7.61 -11.47
CA TRP A 117 -18.69 7.51 -10.97
C TRP A 117 -17.70 8.10 -11.98
N ALA A 118 -16.74 8.87 -11.49
CA ALA A 118 -15.61 9.36 -12.28
C ALA A 118 -14.32 9.24 -11.47
N ILE A 119 -13.21 8.84 -12.11
CA ILE A 119 -11.88 8.89 -11.51
C ILE A 119 -11.52 10.36 -11.29
N LYS A 120 -11.26 10.72 -10.03
CA LYS A 120 -10.83 12.07 -9.62
C LYS A 120 -9.35 12.12 -9.33
N GLN A 121 -8.80 11.02 -8.80
CA GLN A 121 -7.37 10.91 -8.54
C GLN A 121 -6.89 9.52 -8.92
N HIS A 122 -5.67 9.46 -9.41
CA HIS A 122 -4.95 8.24 -9.75
C HIS A 122 -3.47 8.43 -9.40
N GLY A 123 -2.83 7.35 -9.00
CA GLY A 123 -1.39 7.28 -8.85
C GLY A 123 -0.95 5.86 -8.61
N SER A 124 0.36 5.66 -8.75
CA SER A 124 0.96 4.35 -8.74
C SER A 124 2.28 4.34 -7.98
N ASP A 125 2.70 3.15 -7.58
CA ASP A 125 4.02 2.90 -7.04
C ASP A 125 4.53 1.50 -7.39
N GLU A 126 5.82 1.42 -7.65
CA GLU A 126 6.54 0.16 -7.88
C GLU A 126 6.91 -0.42 -6.52
N ILE A 127 6.36 -1.59 -6.20
CA ILE A 127 6.43 -2.18 -4.85
C ILE A 127 6.75 -3.67 -4.98
N GLY A 128 7.57 -4.16 -4.07
CA GLY A 128 7.92 -5.58 -3.96
C GLY A 128 9.15 -5.96 -4.77
N ALA A 129 9.29 -7.26 -5.00
CA ALA A 129 10.44 -7.90 -5.63
C ALA A 129 9.96 -9.09 -6.45
N TRP A 130 10.86 -9.73 -7.21
CA TRP A 130 10.51 -10.89 -8.05
C TRP A 130 9.38 -10.59 -9.06
N GLY A 131 9.32 -9.34 -9.53
CA GLY A 131 8.32 -8.85 -10.47
C GLY A 131 6.90 -8.81 -9.92
N ASP A 132 6.72 -8.88 -8.61
CA ASP A 132 5.40 -8.91 -7.98
C ASP A 132 5.28 -7.94 -6.81
N VAL A 133 4.05 -7.66 -6.43
CA VAL A 133 3.72 -6.94 -5.19
C VAL A 133 3.55 -7.93 -4.03
N PRO A 134 3.54 -7.46 -2.76
CA PRO A 134 3.08 -8.29 -1.65
C PRO A 134 1.64 -8.81 -1.87
N GLU A 135 1.33 -9.95 -1.26
CA GLU A 135 0.06 -10.65 -1.47
C GLU A 135 -1.15 -9.79 -1.11
N ASN A 136 -2.26 -10.02 -1.81
CA ASN A 136 -3.52 -9.26 -1.66
C ASN A 136 -4.00 -9.14 -0.20
N LYS A 137 -3.79 -10.17 0.63
CA LYS A 137 -4.22 -10.20 2.03
C LYS A 137 -3.41 -9.26 2.95
N ASP A 138 -2.22 -8.84 2.52
CA ASP A 138 -1.30 -8.05 3.35
C ASP A 138 -1.56 -6.54 3.20
N TRP A 139 -2.30 -6.15 2.16
CA TRP A 139 -2.74 -4.77 1.93
C TRP A 139 -3.82 -4.35 2.92
N ARG A 140 -3.62 -3.19 3.55
CA ARG A 140 -4.54 -2.64 4.56
C ARG A 140 -5.07 -1.30 4.11
N PHE A 141 -6.39 -1.12 4.16
CA PHE A 141 -7.02 0.18 3.96
C PHE A 141 -6.85 1.03 5.22
N VAL A 142 -6.32 2.23 5.08
CA VAL A 142 -5.94 3.11 6.20
C VAL A 142 -6.46 4.53 6.02
N GLN A 143 -6.84 5.14 7.13
CA GLN A 143 -7.15 6.56 7.19
C GLN A 143 -5.85 7.33 7.44
N MET A 144 -5.45 8.16 6.47
CA MET A 144 -4.21 8.94 6.47
C MET A 144 -4.39 10.33 7.08
N GLY A 145 -5.64 10.79 7.16
CA GLY A 145 -6.04 12.04 7.77
C GLY A 145 -7.55 12.09 7.92
N GLU A 146 -8.09 13.19 8.43
CA GLU A 146 -9.53 13.31 8.69
C GLU A 146 -10.39 13.02 7.45
N GLN A 147 -9.92 13.44 6.27
CA GLN A 147 -10.62 13.32 5.00
C GLN A 147 -9.76 12.66 3.91
N ASN A 148 -8.73 11.92 4.29
CA ASN A 148 -7.82 11.27 3.36
C ASN A 148 -7.56 9.82 3.75
N TRP A 149 -7.55 8.93 2.76
CA TRP A 149 -7.39 7.49 2.93
C TRP A 149 -6.42 6.94 1.89
N GLY A 150 -6.04 5.69 2.06
CA GLY A 150 -5.19 4.98 1.13
C GLY A 150 -5.04 3.51 1.50
N TYR A 151 -4.07 2.88 0.86
CA TYR A 151 -3.65 1.53 1.19
C TYR A 151 -2.21 1.53 1.65
N THR A 152 -1.89 0.60 2.55
CA THR A 152 -0.55 0.38 3.04
C THR A 152 -0.19 -1.10 3.02
N VAL A 153 1.08 -1.40 2.79
CA VAL A 153 1.59 -2.77 2.76
C VAL A 153 3.07 -2.79 3.14
N GLU A 154 3.49 -3.82 3.85
CA GLU A 154 4.91 -4.07 4.10
C GLU A 154 5.50 -4.84 2.92
N SER A 155 6.66 -4.40 2.45
CA SER A 155 7.48 -5.16 1.49
C SER A 155 8.87 -5.34 2.03
N GLY A 156 9.57 -6.38 1.57
CA GLY A 156 10.96 -6.63 1.94
C GLY A 156 11.81 -7.06 0.75
N TYR A 157 13.12 -6.87 0.92
CA TYR A 157 14.14 -7.32 -0.02
C TYR A 157 15.27 -7.96 0.77
N THR A 158 15.71 -9.14 0.33
CA THR A 158 16.89 -9.81 0.90
C THR A 158 17.98 -9.89 -0.16
N GLY A 159 19.13 -9.33 0.11
CA GLY A 159 20.28 -9.38 -0.77
C GLY A 159 21.58 -9.38 0.03
N GLN A 160 22.57 -10.14 -0.45
CA GLN A 160 23.93 -10.17 0.13
C GLN A 160 23.96 -10.48 1.64
N GLY A 161 23.00 -11.26 2.16
CA GLY A 161 22.92 -11.63 3.58
C GLY A 161 22.25 -10.59 4.48
N GLU A 162 21.65 -9.55 3.90
CA GLU A 162 20.87 -8.53 4.60
C GLU A 162 19.43 -8.52 4.08
N THR A 163 18.47 -8.47 5.01
CA THR A 163 17.05 -8.27 4.75
C THR A 163 16.67 -6.87 5.20
N MET A 164 16.04 -6.12 4.31
CA MET A 164 15.42 -4.84 4.62
C MET A 164 13.91 -4.95 4.42
N THR A 165 13.14 -4.39 5.35
CA THR A 165 11.67 -4.27 5.22
C THR A 165 11.27 -2.81 5.30
N GLY A 166 10.14 -2.48 4.68
CA GLY A 166 9.56 -1.15 4.79
C GLY A 166 8.08 -1.12 4.51
N GLU A 167 7.42 -0.12 5.07
CA GLU A 167 6.00 0.13 4.91
C GLU A 167 5.78 1.10 3.74
N ASN A 168 5.06 0.64 2.72
CA ASN A 168 4.66 1.41 1.55
C ASN A 168 3.25 1.94 1.75
N PHE A 169 3.03 3.21 1.39
CA PHE A 169 1.72 3.85 1.45
C PHE A 169 1.38 4.41 0.07
N LEU A 170 0.13 4.22 -0.36
CA LEU A 170 -0.44 4.87 -1.54
C LEU A 170 -1.79 5.51 -1.15
N PHE A 171 -1.88 6.83 -1.19
CA PHE A 171 -2.96 7.57 -0.50
C PHE A 171 -3.30 8.93 -1.10
N THR A 172 -4.44 9.51 -0.72
CA THR A 172 -4.81 10.87 -1.13
C THR A 172 -4.30 11.94 -0.17
N ASP A 173 -4.10 13.16 -0.68
CA ASP A 173 -3.93 14.36 0.12
C ASP A 173 -4.86 15.49 -0.38
N ASN A 174 -4.79 16.66 0.26
CA ASN A 174 -5.58 17.83 -0.15
C ASN A 174 -5.10 18.50 -1.45
N SER A 175 -4.03 17.99 -2.09
CA SER A 175 -3.56 18.47 -3.39
C SER A 175 -4.26 17.80 -4.58
N ASN A 176 -5.29 16.99 -4.32
CA ASN A 176 -6.04 16.21 -5.32
C ASN A 176 -5.15 15.28 -6.13
N ARG A 177 -4.15 14.67 -5.47
CA ARG A 177 -3.27 13.67 -6.07
C ARG A 177 -3.18 12.46 -5.16
N VAL A 178 -2.98 11.31 -5.77
CA VAL A 178 -2.45 10.16 -5.07
C VAL A 178 -0.95 10.39 -4.80
N ARG A 179 -0.55 10.11 -3.58
CA ARG A 179 0.78 10.27 -3.00
C ARG A 179 1.31 8.92 -2.58
N LYS A 180 2.63 8.83 -2.51
CA LYS A 180 3.34 7.65 -2.02
C LYS A 180 4.27 8.00 -0.88
N SER A 181 4.49 7.05 0.01
CA SER A 181 5.52 7.11 1.04
C SER A 181 6.09 5.73 1.28
N PHE A 182 7.40 5.66 1.50
CA PHE A 182 8.09 4.43 1.85
C PHE A 182 8.92 4.69 3.10
N ILE A 183 8.65 3.95 4.17
CA ILE A 183 9.36 4.06 5.43
C ILE A 183 9.99 2.70 5.75
N ILE A 184 11.31 2.63 5.65
CA ILE A 184 12.07 1.45 6.10
C ILE A 184 11.76 1.23 7.58
N ASN A 185 11.32 0.03 7.89
CA ASN A 185 10.84 -0.36 9.21
C ASN A 185 11.58 -1.59 9.77
N GLY A 186 12.52 -2.17 9.02
CA GLY A 186 13.34 -3.26 9.52
C GLY A 186 14.63 -3.44 8.73
N ARG A 187 15.66 -3.92 9.43
CA ARG A 187 16.93 -4.36 8.88
C ARG A 187 17.45 -5.53 9.72
N ASP A 188 17.73 -6.64 9.05
CA ASP A 188 18.28 -7.83 9.69
C ASP A 188 19.38 -8.45 8.82
N ASN A 189 20.57 -8.64 9.39
CA ASN A 189 21.66 -9.39 8.75
C ASN A 189 22.13 -10.55 9.64
N GLY A 190 21.25 -11.04 10.52
CA GLY A 190 21.55 -12.11 11.45
C GLY A 190 21.89 -13.43 10.76
N ALA A 191 21.33 -13.69 9.58
CA ALA A 191 21.68 -14.86 8.77
C ALA A 191 23.14 -14.83 8.26
N HIS A 192 23.74 -13.65 8.09
CA HIS A 192 25.14 -13.51 7.68
C HIS A 192 26.10 -13.65 8.86
N TYR A 193 25.80 -12.98 9.98
CA TYR A 193 26.69 -12.90 11.13
C TYR A 193 26.46 -13.98 12.19
N GLY A 194 25.31 -14.66 12.19
CA GLY A 194 24.97 -15.67 13.19
C GLY A 194 25.07 -15.14 14.62
N ASN A 195 25.66 -15.95 15.51
CA ASN A 195 25.93 -15.58 16.89
C ASN A 195 27.34 -14.98 17.03
N CYS A 196 27.43 -13.67 17.28
CA CYS A 196 28.72 -13.00 17.43
C CYS A 196 29.59 -13.54 18.59
N ASP A 197 29.01 -14.25 19.56
CA ASP A 197 29.75 -14.85 20.67
C ASP A 197 30.57 -16.08 20.27
N GLU A 198 30.33 -16.65 19.09
CA GLU A 198 31.11 -17.77 18.55
C GLU A 198 32.49 -17.31 18.02
N TYR A 199 32.64 -16.02 17.72
CA TYR A 199 33.88 -15.44 17.21
C TYR A 199 34.82 -14.97 18.34
N LYS A 200 36.09 -14.77 17.98
CA LYS A 200 37.12 -14.22 18.89
C LYS A 200 37.87 -13.05 18.26
N GLY A 201 38.48 -12.22 19.10
CA GLY A 201 39.40 -11.16 18.68
C GLY A 201 38.81 -10.18 17.66
N ARG A 202 39.47 -10.02 16.51
CA ARG A 202 39.05 -9.06 15.47
C ARG A 202 37.71 -9.42 14.84
N GLU A 203 37.46 -10.71 14.64
CA GLU A 203 36.23 -11.20 13.99
C GLU A 203 35.00 -10.91 14.84
N LYS A 204 35.07 -11.17 16.16
CA LYS A 204 34.02 -10.79 17.11
C LYS A 204 33.70 -9.30 17.05
N ARG A 205 34.74 -8.45 17.09
CA ARG A 205 34.56 -7.00 17.00
C ARG A 205 33.93 -6.57 15.68
N ASN A 206 34.30 -7.21 14.57
CA ASN A 206 33.68 -6.92 13.27
C ASN A 206 32.20 -7.33 13.27
N CYS A 207 31.87 -8.50 13.79
CA CYS A 207 30.49 -8.97 13.95
C CYS A 207 29.67 -7.98 14.79
N GLU A 208 30.11 -7.67 16.01
CA GLU A 208 29.41 -6.75 16.91
C GLU A 208 29.25 -5.32 16.35
N ASN A 209 30.14 -4.89 15.46
CA ASN A 209 30.06 -3.58 14.84
C ASN A 209 29.08 -3.53 13.66
N SER A 210 28.89 -4.65 12.97
CA SER A 210 28.13 -4.71 11.71
C SER A 210 26.79 -5.43 11.83
N TYR A 211 26.60 -6.24 12.87
CA TYR A 211 25.36 -6.96 13.15
C TYR A 211 24.22 -5.98 13.34
N ALA A 212 23.11 -6.26 12.67
CA ALA A 212 21.87 -5.53 12.79
C ALA A 212 20.70 -6.52 12.85
N SER A 213 19.85 -6.28 13.83
CA SER A 213 18.52 -6.87 13.97
C SER A 213 17.69 -5.82 14.67
N ILE A 214 17.11 -4.95 13.86
CA ILE A 214 16.46 -3.71 14.28
C ILE A 214 15.15 -3.55 13.51
N ASP A 215 14.10 -3.24 14.24
CA ASP A 215 12.76 -3.01 13.69
C ASP A 215 12.14 -1.74 14.25
N ALA A 216 11.15 -1.22 13.52
CA ALA A 216 10.40 -0.04 13.87
C ALA A 216 8.91 -0.26 13.64
N LYS A 217 8.12 -0.14 14.70
CA LYS A 217 6.67 -0.11 14.57
C LYS A 217 6.20 1.26 14.08
N ILE A 218 5.60 1.32 12.89
CA ILE A 218 5.06 2.53 12.29
C ILE A 218 3.59 2.73 12.71
N ALA A 219 3.23 3.96 13.10
CA ALA A 219 1.87 4.34 13.47
C ALA A 219 1.57 5.80 13.11
N PHE A 220 0.30 6.15 12.88
CA PHE A 220 -0.12 7.53 12.67
C PHE A 220 0.00 8.37 13.95
N ASP A 221 0.69 9.50 13.87
CA ASP A 221 0.81 10.50 14.94
C ASP A 221 -0.27 11.58 14.77
N LYS A 222 -1.46 11.28 15.27
CA LYS A 222 -2.64 12.17 15.21
C LYS A 222 -2.54 13.38 16.16
N ASN A 223 -1.54 13.41 17.03
CA ASN A 223 -1.35 14.52 17.98
C ASN A 223 -0.61 15.69 17.34
N ARG A 224 -0.06 15.50 16.13
CA ARG A 224 0.59 16.56 15.35
C ARG A 224 -0.39 17.16 14.35
N PRO A 225 -0.27 18.47 14.06
CA PRO A 225 -1.00 19.08 12.97
C PRO A 225 -0.79 18.32 11.67
N SER A 226 -1.88 18.09 10.94
CA SER A 226 -1.80 17.50 9.61
C SER A 226 -1.20 18.51 8.62
N VAL A 227 -0.47 18.01 7.63
CA VAL A 227 0.04 18.80 6.50
C VAL A 227 -0.71 18.33 5.25
N SER A 228 -1.34 19.23 4.52
CA SER A 228 -2.19 18.87 3.36
C SER A 228 -3.27 17.82 3.71
N GLY A 229 -3.79 17.86 4.94
CA GLY A 229 -4.81 16.90 5.40
C GLY A 229 -4.28 15.48 5.64
N VAL A 230 -2.96 15.30 5.80
CA VAL A 230 -2.30 14.02 6.10
C VAL A 230 -1.59 14.11 7.45
N TRP A 231 -1.84 13.13 8.33
CA TRP A 231 -1.17 13.03 9.63
C TRP A 231 0.30 12.67 9.47
N ALA A 232 1.14 13.10 10.40
CA ALA A 232 2.49 12.59 10.50
C ALA A 232 2.49 11.10 10.88
N LEU A 233 3.63 10.43 10.66
CA LEU A 233 3.88 9.10 11.18
C LEU A 233 4.79 9.18 12.41
N SER A 234 4.74 8.14 13.22
CA SER A 234 5.67 7.87 14.31
C SER A 234 6.26 6.49 14.11
N ALA A 235 7.54 6.34 14.42
CA ALA A 235 8.25 5.08 14.43
C ALA A 235 8.73 4.79 15.85
N THR A 236 8.42 3.61 16.38
CA THR A 236 8.95 3.13 17.66
C THR A 236 9.98 2.04 17.37
N VAL A 237 11.25 2.37 17.57
CA VAL A 237 12.40 1.54 17.20
C VAL A 237 12.88 0.69 18.36
N GLN A 238 13.18 -0.58 18.09
CA GLN A 238 13.77 -1.51 19.02
C GLN A 238 14.80 -2.39 18.31
N GLY A 239 15.69 -3.02 19.09
CA GLY A 239 16.70 -3.95 18.56
C GLY A 239 18.12 -3.38 18.60
N VAL A 240 18.97 -3.89 17.72
CA VAL A 240 20.42 -3.65 17.72
C VAL A 240 20.88 -3.24 16.33
N ASP A 241 21.74 -2.22 16.27
CA ASP A 241 22.45 -1.80 15.06
C ASP A 241 23.91 -1.51 15.43
N GLY A 242 24.77 -2.47 15.12
CA GLY A 242 26.13 -2.56 15.62
C GLY A 242 26.17 -2.48 17.15
N LYS A 243 26.94 -1.52 17.67
CA LYS A 243 27.06 -1.29 19.13
C LYS A 243 25.85 -0.58 19.75
N LYS A 244 24.94 -0.03 18.94
CA LYS A 244 23.78 0.72 19.46
C LYS A 244 22.64 -0.22 19.76
N ARG A 245 22.00 0.01 20.92
CA ARG A 245 20.82 -0.73 21.35
C ARG A 245 19.65 0.24 21.49
N TYR A 246 18.53 -0.09 20.86
CA TYR A 246 17.31 0.71 20.89
C TYR A 246 16.28 0.02 21.75
N LYS A 247 15.64 0.79 22.64
CA LYS A 247 14.60 0.31 23.55
C LYS A 247 13.35 1.18 23.39
N ASN A 248 12.50 0.83 22.43
CA ASN A 248 11.27 1.56 22.11
C ASN A 248 11.49 3.07 21.89
N GLN A 249 12.57 3.42 21.20
CA GLN A 249 12.93 4.81 20.95
C GLN A 249 12.00 5.39 19.88
N LYS A 250 11.36 6.53 20.17
CA LYS A 250 10.36 7.13 19.28
C LYS A 250 10.97 8.17 18.34
N TYR A 251 10.52 8.16 17.10
CA TYR A 251 10.88 9.13 16.07
C TYR A 251 9.60 9.67 15.42
N ALA A 252 9.57 10.98 15.18
CA ALA A 252 8.51 11.59 14.39
C ALA A 252 8.94 11.65 12.92
N ILE A 253 8.03 11.29 12.03
CA ILE A 253 8.23 11.23 10.59
C ILE A 253 7.17 12.14 9.97
N PRO A 254 7.44 13.45 9.85
CA PRO A 254 6.48 14.41 9.33
C PRO A 254 6.19 14.19 7.85
N TYR A 255 4.97 14.51 7.45
CA TYR A 255 4.59 14.66 6.05
C TYR A 255 4.97 16.06 5.55
N ASN A 256 5.66 16.16 4.41
CA ASN A 256 6.14 17.44 3.89
C ASN A 256 5.27 18.06 2.77
N GLY A 257 4.06 17.54 2.55
CA GLY A 257 3.21 17.91 1.41
C GLY A 257 3.43 17.07 0.14
N LYS A 258 4.41 16.14 0.17
CA LYS A 258 4.69 15.19 -0.91
C LYS A 258 4.84 13.76 -0.39
N THR A 259 5.66 13.56 0.64
CA THR A 259 5.94 12.25 1.25
C THR A 259 6.24 12.40 2.74
N HIS A 260 6.18 11.29 3.47
CA HIS A 260 6.70 11.20 4.83
C HIS A 260 8.23 11.14 4.80
N VAL A 261 8.89 11.98 5.60
CA VAL A 261 10.36 12.09 5.61
C VAL A 261 10.88 11.71 6.99
N ALA A 262 11.58 10.57 7.06
CA ALA A 262 12.24 10.17 8.28
C ALA A 262 13.38 11.14 8.64
N PRO A 263 13.56 11.51 9.92
CA PRO A 263 14.63 12.41 10.32
C PRO A 263 15.99 11.75 10.11
N LYS A 264 17.05 12.52 9.92
CA LYS A 264 18.43 11.99 9.76
C LYS A 264 18.89 11.14 10.94
N SER A 265 18.32 11.33 12.12
CA SER A 265 18.61 10.57 13.33
C SER A 265 17.88 9.22 13.42
N TYR A 266 16.92 8.95 12.52
CA TYR A 266 16.22 7.68 12.46
C TYR A 266 17.20 6.60 11.97
N PRO A 267 17.42 5.50 12.71
CA PRO A 267 18.50 4.56 12.43
C PRO A 267 18.30 3.75 11.16
N LEU A 268 17.05 3.60 10.73
CA LEU A 268 16.68 2.93 9.47
C LEU A 268 16.57 3.92 8.30
N ASN A 269 17.04 5.16 8.45
CA ASN A 269 17.07 6.14 7.37
C ASN A 269 18.25 5.86 6.43
N ILE A 270 18.12 4.80 5.64
CA ILE A 270 19.11 4.44 4.63
C ILE A 270 18.84 5.32 3.41
N LYS A 271 19.84 6.10 3.01
CA LYS A 271 19.79 6.83 1.74
C LYS A 271 19.99 5.81 0.63
N HIS A 272 18.97 5.59 -0.18
CA HIS A 272 19.11 5.00 -1.52
C HIS A 272 19.67 6.06 -2.47
#